data_AF-A0A4Q8B8I7-F1
#
_entry.id   AF-A0A4Q8B8I7-F1
#
_cell.length_a   1.000
_cell.length_b   1.000
_cell.length_c   1.000
_cell.angle_alpha   90.00
_cell.angle_beta   90.00
_cell.angle_gamma   90.00
#
_symmetry.space_group_name_H-M   'P 1'
#
loop_
_entity.id
_entity.type
_entity.pdbx_description
1 polymer ?
#
loop_
_entity_poly.entity_id
_entity_poly.type
_entity_poly.pdbx_seq_one_letter_code
_entity_poly.pdbx_strand_id
1 'polypeptide(L)'
;MVLSLVAVLCTGIVAVPVSWAVLRQAQAERGEATPDAAVSLYVLQMSSGEEIGLSRVLAGRRHDELLRQWRQYRGEMERGNVPSKLETVGLIDVEDQGDDRATVTAQVHAVWWNELTNLSGAAHAWRFETRRDAGGWRVWAVDLPPSVRGACPGGYVPLSAVGSGRPS
;
A
#
# COMPACT_ATOMS: atom_id res chain seq x y z
N MET A 1 -60.90 -20.58 -27.71
CA MET A 1 -60.29 -21.45 -26.68
C MET A 1 -58.81 -21.63 -27.02
N VAL A 2 -57.94 -21.02 -26.18
CA VAL A 2 -56.58 -21.42 -25.74
C VAL A 2 -55.55 -21.85 -26.84
N LEU A 3 -54.34 -21.29 -27.04
CA LEU A 3 -53.20 -21.02 -26.13
C LEU A 3 -52.13 -20.10 -26.81
N SER A 4 -51.55 -19.20 -26.02
CA SER A 4 -50.09 -18.91 -25.81
C SER A 4 -49.08 -18.77 -26.96
N LEU A 5 -48.20 -17.75 -26.92
CA LEU A 5 -46.84 -17.84 -26.31
C LEU A 5 -46.03 -16.50 -26.36
N VAL A 6 -45.76 -15.97 -25.17
CA VAL A 6 -44.53 -15.31 -24.63
C VAL A 6 -43.43 -14.79 -25.58
N ALA A 7 -43.11 -13.49 -25.44
CA ALA A 7 -41.73 -12.98 -25.32
C ALA A 7 -41.71 -11.55 -24.73
N VAL A 8 -42.24 -11.39 -23.52
CA VAL A 8 -41.92 -10.25 -22.64
C VAL A 8 -40.85 -10.77 -21.69
N LEU A 9 -39.57 -10.43 -21.89
CA LEU A 9 -38.47 -10.59 -20.91
C LEU A 9 -37.13 -10.07 -21.48
N CYS A 10 -37.01 -8.78 -21.81
CA CYS A 10 -35.70 -8.18 -22.15
C CYS A 10 -35.46 -6.77 -21.57
N THR A 11 -36.26 -6.30 -20.61
CA THR A 11 -36.06 -4.97 -20.02
C THR A 11 -36.05 -5.04 -18.50
N GLY A 12 -35.18 -5.90 -17.95
CA GLY A 12 -34.71 -5.76 -16.59
C GLY A 12 -33.81 -4.54 -16.48
N ILE A 13 -34.37 -3.33 -16.50
CA ILE A 13 -33.69 -2.16 -15.94
C ILE A 13 -33.65 -2.44 -14.44
N VAL A 14 -32.58 -3.08 -13.98
CA VAL A 14 -32.26 -3.15 -12.55
C VAL A 14 -31.95 -1.72 -12.15
N ALA A 15 -32.98 -1.00 -11.70
CA ALA A 15 -32.82 0.24 -10.96
C ALA A 15 -32.09 -0.15 -9.68
N VAL A 16 -30.75 -0.23 -9.74
CA VAL A 16 -29.93 -0.28 -8.54
C VAL A 16 -30.28 1.00 -7.79
N PRO A 17 -30.97 0.94 -6.65
CA PRO A 17 -31.33 2.16 -5.96
C PRO A 17 -30.03 2.86 -5.61
N VAL A 18 -29.93 4.15 -5.92
CA VAL A 18 -28.72 4.95 -5.67
C VAL A 18 -28.26 4.79 -4.22
N SER A 19 -29.18 4.61 -3.27
CA SER A 19 -28.87 4.27 -1.88
C SER A 19 -28.07 2.98 -1.68
N TRP A 20 -28.31 1.93 -2.46
CA TRP A 20 -27.53 0.68 -2.37
C TRP A 20 -26.11 0.88 -2.90
N ALA A 21 -25.96 1.62 -4.00
CA ALA A 21 -24.65 1.96 -4.55
C ALA A 21 -23.85 2.83 -3.56
N VAL A 22 -24.47 3.86 -2.98
CA VAL A 22 -23.86 4.72 -1.96
C VAL A 22 -23.50 3.95 -0.69
N LEU A 23 -24.37 3.03 -0.23
CA LEU A 23 -24.08 2.20 0.93
C LEU A 23 -22.89 1.26 0.68
N ARG A 24 -22.83 0.63 -0.50
CA ARG A 24 -21.71 -0.22 -0.91
C ARG A 24 -20.42 0.57 -1.05
N GLN A 25 -20.50 1.79 -1.56
CA GLN A 25 -19.36 2.69 -1.64
C GLN A 25 -18.88 3.11 -0.25
N ALA A 26 -19.79 3.49 0.66
CA ALA A 26 -19.45 3.82 2.05
C ALA A 26 -18.87 2.61 2.81
N GLN A 27 -19.30 1.39 2.50
CA GLN A 27 -18.71 0.15 3.03
C GLN A 27 -17.32 -0.13 2.45
N ALA A 28 -17.11 0.13 1.15
CA ALA A 28 -15.83 -0.03 0.49
C ALA A 28 -14.79 1.01 0.94
N GLU A 29 -15.26 2.20 1.31
CA GLU A 29 -14.44 3.29 1.84
C GLU A 29 -14.25 3.19 3.36
N ARG A 30 -14.95 2.28 4.06
CA ARG A 30 -14.80 2.08 5.51
C ARG A 30 -13.34 1.76 5.83
N GLY A 31 -12.82 2.36 6.90
CA GLY A 31 -11.48 2.07 7.39
C GLY A 31 -11.33 0.61 7.84
N GLU A 32 -10.11 0.20 8.15
CA GLU A 32 -9.83 -1.19 8.52
C GLU A 32 -10.39 -1.58 9.88
N ALA A 33 -10.52 -2.89 10.10
CA ALA A 33 -11.01 -3.43 11.37
C ALA A 33 -10.02 -3.18 12.53
N THR A 34 -8.72 -3.15 12.25
CA THR A 34 -7.64 -2.99 13.23
C THR A 34 -6.55 -2.01 12.75
N PRO A 35 -5.76 -1.41 13.67
CA PRO A 35 -4.64 -0.53 13.31
C PRO A 35 -3.61 -1.17 12.39
N ASP A 36 -3.20 -2.41 12.68
CA ASP A 36 -2.19 -3.16 11.93
C ASP A 36 -2.67 -3.54 10.53
N ALA A 37 -3.97 -3.80 10.35
CA ALA A 37 -4.55 -4.01 9.03
C ALA A 37 -4.48 -2.74 8.17
N ALA A 38 -4.72 -1.55 8.75
CA ALA A 38 -4.59 -0.28 8.05
C ALA A 38 -3.15 -0.05 7.58
N VAL A 39 -2.17 -0.32 8.44
CA VAL A 39 -0.75 -0.22 8.10
C VAL A 39 -0.32 -1.26 7.06
N SER A 40 -0.79 -2.50 7.18
CA SER A 40 -0.47 -3.56 6.21
C SER A 40 -0.98 -3.20 4.81
N LEU A 41 -2.19 -2.64 4.71
CA LEU A 41 -2.73 -2.17 3.44
C LEU A 41 -1.99 -0.93 2.94
N TYR A 42 -1.57 -0.02 3.81
CA TYR A 42 -0.71 1.11 3.42
C TYR A 42 0.59 0.64 2.76
N VAL A 43 1.30 -0.30 3.40
CA VAL A 43 2.56 -0.86 2.89
C VAL A 43 2.33 -1.61 1.57
N LEU A 44 1.23 -2.37 1.46
CA LEU A 44 0.86 -3.05 0.22
C LEU A 44 0.65 -2.06 -0.93
N GLN A 45 -0.09 -0.97 -0.71
CA GLN A 45 -0.30 0.05 -1.75
C GLN A 45 1.01 0.78 -2.09
N MET A 46 1.83 1.07 -1.08
CA MET A 46 3.16 1.64 -1.30
C MET A 46 4.06 0.72 -2.12
N SER A 47 3.94 -0.60 -1.93
CA SER A 47 4.63 -1.63 -2.71
C SER A 47 4.18 -1.65 -4.16
N SER A 48 2.86 -1.70 -4.40
CA SER A 48 2.28 -1.77 -5.76
C SER A 48 2.46 -0.47 -6.53
N GLY A 49 2.51 0.67 -5.83
CA GLY A 49 2.41 1.99 -6.45
C GLY A 49 1.00 2.33 -6.93
N GLU A 50 -0.01 1.52 -6.56
CA GLU A 50 -1.41 1.80 -6.88
C GLU A 50 -2.01 2.77 -5.85
N GLU A 51 -2.69 3.80 -6.34
CA GLU A 51 -3.44 4.72 -5.47
C GLU A 51 -4.84 4.18 -5.12
N ILE A 52 -5.31 3.19 -5.88
CA ILE A 52 -6.63 2.59 -5.69
C ILE A 52 -6.65 1.88 -4.33
N GLY A 53 -7.59 2.29 -3.47
CA GLY A 53 -7.69 1.75 -2.11
C GLY A 53 -6.88 2.53 -1.07
N LEU A 54 -6.18 3.61 -1.42
CA LEU A 54 -5.64 4.53 -0.42
C LEU A 54 -6.74 5.28 0.33
N SER A 55 -7.90 5.52 -0.28
CA SER A 55 -9.02 6.20 0.38
C SER A 55 -9.52 5.51 1.65
N ARG A 56 -9.55 4.17 1.69
CA ARG A 56 -9.91 3.40 2.91
C ARG A 56 -8.82 3.42 3.99
N VAL A 57 -7.56 3.67 3.61
CA VAL A 57 -6.42 3.64 4.53
C VAL A 57 -6.07 5.01 5.07
N LEU A 58 -6.21 6.07 4.28
CA LEU A 58 -5.84 7.43 4.67
C LEU A 58 -6.99 8.11 5.41
N ALA A 59 -6.69 8.77 6.53
CA ALA A 59 -7.67 9.53 7.28
C ALA A 59 -8.34 10.60 6.41
N GLY A 60 -9.67 10.64 6.39
CA GLY A 60 -10.46 11.51 5.50
C GLY A 60 -10.13 12.99 5.70
N ARG A 61 -9.98 13.43 6.96
CA ARG A 61 -9.64 14.82 7.30
C ARG A 61 -8.26 15.27 6.83
N ARG A 62 -7.34 14.34 6.56
CA ARG A 62 -5.96 14.61 6.09
C ARG A 62 -5.68 13.93 4.75
N HIS A 63 -6.72 13.50 4.03
CA HIS A 63 -6.57 12.60 2.89
C HIS A 63 -5.61 13.16 1.85
N ASP A 64 -5.83 14.40 1.41
CA ASP A 64 -5.00 15.04 0.39
C ASP A 64 -3.55 15.26 0.85
N GLU A 65 -3.35 15.55 2.13
CA GLU A 65 -2.01 15.72 2.70
C GLU A 65 -1.24 14.40 2.71
N LEU A 66 -1.87 13.35 3.23
CA LEU A 66 -1.30 12.01 3.28
C LEU A 66 -1.07 11.43 1.88
N LEU A 67 -1.97 11.69 0.93
CA LEU A 67 -1.83 11.27 -0.45
C LEU A 67 -0.65 11.99 -1.13
N ARG A 68 -0.46 13.29 -0.86
CA ARG A 68 0.73 14.03 -1.35
C ARG A 68 2.02 13.46 -0.77
N GLN A 69 2.06 13.19 0.54
CA GLN A 69 3.22 12.56 1.20
C GLN A 69 3.52 11.18 0.61
N TRP A 70 2.49 10.37 0.42
CA TRP A 70 2.61 9.05 -0.21
C TRP A 70 3.19 9.16 -1.62
N ARG A 71 2.65 10.05 -2.47
CA ARG A 71 3.14 10.28 -3.85
C ARG A 71 4.57 10.78 -3.87
N GLN A 72 4.92 11.69 -2.94
CA GLN A 72 6.27 12.19 -2.81
C GLN A 72 7.24 11.04 -2.50
N TYR A 73 6.94 10.25 -1.48
CA TYR A 73 7.79 9.13 -1.08
C TYR A 73 7.89 8.06 -2.18
N ARG A 74 6.78 7.76 -2.86
CA ARG A 74 6.78 6.86 -4.01
C ARG A 74 7.65 7.39 -5.15
N GLY A 75 7.52 8.67 -5.49
CA GLY A 75 8.36 9.32 -6.48
C GLY A 75 9.84 9.36 -6.07
N GLU A 76 10.17 9.38 -4.78
CA GLU A 76 11.56 9.22 -4.33
C GLU A 76 12.08 7.80 -4.55
N MET A 77 11.27 6.77 -4.32
CA MET A 77 11.61 5.38 -4.63
C MET A 77 11.80 5.17 -6.14
N GLU A 78 10.93 5.76 -6.97
CA GLU A 78 11.00 5.69 -8.43
C GLU A 78 12.24 6.37 -9.01
N ARG A 79 12.68 7.50 -8.43
CA ARG A 79 13.94 8.15 -8.82
C ARG A 79 15.18 7.35 -8.40
N GLY A 80 15.02 6.39 -7.50
CA GLY A 80 16.05 5.44 -7.10
C GLY A 80 15.99 4.15 -7.90
N ASN A 81 16.07 3.01 -7.21
CA ASN A 81 15.81 1.69 -7.76
C ASN A 81 14.54 1.14 -7.11
N VAL A 82 13.40 1.29 -7.80
CA VAL A 82 12.10 0.88 -7.27
C VAL A 82 12.10 -0.62 -6.91
N PRO A 83 11.68 -1.00 -5.69
CA PRO A 83 11.60 -2.40 -5.33
C PRO A 83 10.46 -3.09 -6.09
N SER A 84 10.65 -4.38 -6.38
CA SER A 84 9.59 -5.25 -6.90
C SER A 84 8.49 -5.44 -5.86
N LYS A 85 8.87 -5.46 -4.57
CA LYS A 85 7.95 -5.62 -3.45
C LYS A 85 8.48 -4.94 -2.19
N LEU A 86 7.60 -4.40 -1.37
CA LEU A 86 7.86 -4.12 0.05
C LEU A 86 7.21 -5.21 0.88
N GLU A 87 7.92 -5.73 1.87
CA GLU A 87 7.36 -6.72 2.79
C GLU A 87 7.55 -6.26 4.24
N THR A 88 6.51 -6.47 5.02
CA THR A 88 6.61 -6.38 6.48
C THR A 88 7.23 -7.67 7.00
N VAL A 89 8.30 -7.56 7.78
CA VAL A 89 9.02 -8.68 8.37
C VAL A 89 8.85 -8.70 9.89
N GLY A 90 8.71 -9.90 10.45
CA GLY A 90 8.52 -10.07 11.89
C GLY A 90 7.15 -9.59 12.39
N LEU A 91 7.08 -9.28 13.69
CA LEU A 91 5.85 -8.84 14.34
C LEU A 91 5.63 -7.34 14.10
N ILE A 92 4.36 -6.97 13.89
CA ILE A 92 3.92 -5.59 13.92
C ILE A 92 3.66 -5.22 15.38
N ASP A 93 4.31 -4.16 15.85
CA ASP A 93 4.09 -3.62 17.19
C ASP A 93 2.93 -2.62 17.15
N VAL A 94 1.95 -2.79 18.04
CA VAL A 94 0.77 -1.93 18.14
C VAL A 94 0.66 -1.43 19.58
N GLU A 95 0.92 -0.14 19.75
CA GLU A 95 0.77 0.57 21.00
C GLU A 95 -0.56 1.30 21.00
N ASP A 96 -1.52 0.80 21.80
CA ASP A 96 -2.79 1.49 22.05
C ASP A 96 -2.53 2.72 22.93
N GLN A 97 -2.97 3.89 22.45
CA GLN A 97 -2.80 5.17 23.13
C GLN A 97 -4.10 5.68 23.77
N GLY A 98 -5.18 4.92 23.67
CA GLY A 98 -6.52 5.38 24.03
C GLY A 98 -7.08 6.39 23.02
N ASP A 99 -8.30 6.86 23.29
CA ASP A 99 -9.00 7.86 22.48
C ASP A 99 -9.08 7.52 20.97
N ASP A 100 -9.26 6.23 20.67
CA ASP A 100 -9.27 5.68 19.31
C ASP A 100 -8.00 5.99 18.52
N ARG A 101 -6.83 5.94 19.18
CA ARG A 101 -5.51 6.15 18.58
C ARG A 101 -4.58 5.01 18.92
N ALA A 102 -3.76 4.64 17.95
CA ALA A 102 -2.68 3.69 18.17
C ALA A 102 -1.46 4.09 17.37
N THR A 103 -0.27 3.91 17.96
CA THR A 103 0.96 3.89 17.18
C THR A 103 1.22 2.48 16.71
N VAL A 104 1.55 2.34 15.44
CA VAL A 104 1.92 1.06 14.84
C VAL A 104 3.34 1.16 14.30
N THR A 105 4.19 0.21 14.65
CA THR A 105 5.55 0.10 14.11
C THR A 105 5.69 -1.20 13.33
N ALA A 106 6.05 -1.10 12.06
CA ALA A 106 6.28 -2.24 11.18
C ALA A 106 7.72 -2.23 10.66
N GLN A 107 8.40 -3.37 10.71
CA GLN A 107 9.70 -3.52 10.05
C GLN A 107 9.45 -3.82 8.58
N VAL A 108 9.82 -2.90 7.69
CA VAL A 108 9.59 -3.05 6.24
C VAL A 108 10.93 -3.16 5.53
N HIS A 109 11.07 -4.19 4.71
CA HIS A 109 12.22 -4.34 3.82
C HIS A 109 11.80 -4.31 2.34
N ALA A 110 12.74 -3.90 1.50
CA ALA A 110 12.56 -3.86 0.06
C ALA A 110 13.09 -5.15 -0.57
N VAL A 111 12.34 -5.72 -1.52
CA VAL A 111 12.72 -6.90 -2.28
C VAL A 111 12.78 -6.54 -3.76
N TRP A 112 13.90 -6.89 -4.40
CA TRP A 112 14.11 -6.80 -5.83
C TRP A 112 14.20 -8.21 -6.41
N TRP A 113 13.43 -8.46 -7.46
CA TRP A 113 13.55 -9.68 -8.22
C TRP A 113 14.47 -9.46 -9.40
N ASN A 114 15.45 -10.34 -9.55
CA ASN A 114 16.06 -10.60 -10.85
C ASN A 114 15.68 -12.03 -11.29
N GLU A 115 15.87 -12.36 -12.57
CA GLU A 115 15.44 -13.65 -13.12
C GLU A 115 16.04 -14.88 -12.42
N LEU A 116 17.06 -14.69 -11.57
CA LEU A 116 17.82 -15.77 -10.94
C LEU A 116 17.69 -15.81 -9.40
N THR A 117 17.38 -14.68 -8.75
CA THR A 117 17.48 -14.50 -7.29
C THR A 117 16.63 -13.33 -6.77
N ASN A 118 16.20 -13.46 -5.51
CA ASN A 118 15.59 -12.36 -4.77
C ASN A 118 16.68 -11.65 -3.95
N LEU A 119 16.85 -10.35 -4.17
CA LEU A 119 17.68 -9.48 -3.35
C LEU A 119 16.79 -8.77 -2.34
N SER A 120 17.13 -8.82 -1.05
CA SER A 120 16.42 -8.10 0.01
C SER A 120 17.31 -7.01 0.58
N GLY A 121 16.74 -5.85 0.83
CA GLY A 121 17.38 -4.75 1.53
C GLY A 121 17.33 -4.92 3.04
N ALA A 122 17.91 -3.97 3.77
CA ALA A 122 17.75 -3.91 5.21
C ALA A 122 16.29 -3.62 5.58
N ALA A 123 15.82 -4.23 6.68
CA ALA A 123 14.54 -3.88 7.26
C ALA A 123 14.66 -2.56 8.02
N HIS A 124 13.69 -1.68 7.81
CA HIS A 124 13.61 -0.38 8.48
C HIS A 124 12.27 -0.23 9.19
N ALA A 125 12.31 0.35 10.38
CA ALA A 125 11.10 0.65 11.14
C ALA A 125 10.32 1.78 10.45
N TRP A 126 9.09 1.49 10.05
CA TRP A 126 8.11 2.49 9.63
C TRP A 126 7.15 2.70 10.78
N ARG A 127 6.99 3.95 11.22
CA ARG A 127 6.15 4.30 12.36
C ARG A 127 4.92 5.04 11.87
N PHE A 128 3.76 4.62 12.34
CA PHE A 128 2.47 5.16 11.93
C PHE A 128 1.70 5.62 13.14
N GLU A 129 1.03 6.76 13.02
CA GLU A 129 -0.13 7.05 13.85
C GLU A 129 -1.37 6.59 13.11
N THR A 130 -2.20 5.80 13.78
CA THR A 130 -3.52 5.40 13.29
C THR A 130 -4.61 5.94 14.20
N ARG A 131 -5.77 6.24 13.61
CA ARG A 131 -6.95 6.68 14.36
C ARG A 131 -8.22 6.05 13.80
N ARG A 132 -9.25 5.87 14.62
CA ARG A 132 -10.58 5.60 14.07
C ARG A 132 -11.11 6.84 13.35
N ASP A 133 -11.53 6.62 12.10
CA ASP A 133 -12.14 7.64 11.26
C ASP A 133 -13.14 6.99 10.31
N ALA A 134 -14.35 7.55 10.23
CA ALA A 134 -15.46 7.03 9.42
C ALA A 134 -15.70 5.51 9.59
N GLY A 135 -15.74 5.03 10.84
CA GLY A 135 -16.15 3.66 11.17
C GLY A 135 -15.06 2.58 11.05
N GLY A 136 -13.79 2.95 10.89
CA GLY A 136 -12.65 2.03 10.90
C GLY A 136 -11.32 2.72 11.17
N TRP A 137 -10.25 1.95 11.29
CA TRP A 137 -8.89 2.45 11.52
C TRP A 137 -8.26 2.94 10.22
N ARG A 138 -7.60 4.10 10.30
CA ARG A 138 -6.92 4.75 9.19
C ARG A 138 -5.59 5.34 9.64
N VAL A 139 -4.64 5.42 8.73
CA VAL A 139 -3.38 6.15 8.89
C VAL A 139 -3.68 7.64 9.01
N TRP A 140 -3.26 8.23 10.12
CA TRP A 140 -3.36 9.65 10.42
C TRP A 140 -2.04 10.38 10.16
N ALA A 141 -0.92 9.73 10.40
CA ALA A 141 0.42 10.21 10.11
C ALA A 141 1.35 9.01 9.86
N VAL A 142 2.41 9.24 9.11
CA VAL A 142 3.47 8.25 8.90
C VAL A 142 4.83 8.93 8.97
N ASP A 143 5.72 8.33 9.72
CA ASP A 143 7.14 8.65 9.76
C ASP A 143 7.87 7.55 8.99
N LEU A 144 8.27 7.90 7.77
CA LEU A 144 8.98 7.02 6.86
C LEU A 144 10.48 7.29 6.97
N PRO A 145 11.32 6.24 7.01
CA PRO A 145 12.75 6.43 6.90
C PRO A 145 13.07 7.15 5.57
N PRO A 146 14.21 7.85 5.46
CA PRO A 146 14.65 8.37 4.18
C PRO A 146 14.57 7.26 3.12
N SER A 147 14.07 7.60 1.93
CA SER A 147 13.82 6.64 0.87
C SER A 147 15.03 5.71 0.67
N VAL A 148 14.78 4.47 0.22
CA VAL A 148 15.75 3.37 0.00
C VAL A 148 16.88 3.69 -1.01
N ARG A 149 17.14 4.95 -1.31
CA ARG A 149 18.31 5.53 -1.96
C ARG A 149 19.58 5.15 -1.17
N GLY A 150 20.01 3.90 -1.31
CA GLY A 150 21.15 3.30 -0.59
C GLY A 150 20.89 1.90 0.00
N ALA A 151 19.67 1.37 -0.04
CA ALA A 151 19.34 0.06 0.54
C ALA A 151 19.45 -1.12 -0.44
N CYS A 152 19.89 -0.89 -1.68
CA CYS A 152 20.32 -1.98 -2.56
C CYS A 152 21.64 -2.55 -2.04
N PRO A 153 21.81 -3.89 -1.98
CA PRO A 153 23.12 -4.48 -1.87
C PRO A 153 23.84 -4.30 -3.21
N GLY A 154 24.68 -3.27 -3.30
CA GLY A 154 25.60 -3.08 -4.41
C GLY A 154 25.42 -1.79 -5.17
N GLY A 155 26.30 -0.82 -4.89
CA GLY A 155 26.95 -0.15 -6.00
C GLY A 155 27.60 -1.23 -6.86
N TYR A 156 26.96 -1.59 -7.96
CA TYR A 156 27.58 -2.44 -8.97
C TYR A 156 28.70 -1.63 -9.63
N VAL A 157 29.91 -1.73 -9.10
CA VAL A 157 31.11 -1.68 -9.93
C VAL A 157 31.14 -3.03 -10.63
N PRO A 158 30.93 -3.13 -11.95
CA PRO A 158 31.02 -4.40 -12.64
C PRO A 158 32.42 -4.98 -12.44
N LEU A 159 32.48 -6.22 -11.97
CA LEU A 159 33.66 -7.08 -11.88
C LEU A 159 34.14 -7.52 -13.28
N SER A 160 34.10 -6.59 -14.25
CA SER A 160 34.70 -6.68 -15.58
C SER A 160 35.71 -5.56 -15.84
N ALA A 161 35.94 -4.66 -14.87
CA ALA A 161 36.91 -3.55 -14.97
C ALA A 161 38.19 -3.76 -14.14
N VAL A 162 38.44 -4.96 -13.62
CA VAL A 162 39.72 -5.33 -12.99
C VAL A 162 40.14 -6.68 -13.55
N GLY A 163 41.04 -6.66 -14.55
CA GLY A 163 41.80 -7.87 -14.93
C GLY A 163 41.79 -8.26 -16.41
N SER A 164 42.23 -7.39 -17.32
CA SER A 164 42.87 -7.83 -18.57
C SER A 164 44.17 -7.08 -18.84
N GLY A 165 44.96 -6.84 -17.79
CA GLY A 165 46.40 -6.65 -17.94
C GLY A 165 47.07 -8.02 -17.95
N ARG A 166 47.09 -8.72 -19.09
CA ARG A 166 48.09 -9.77 -19.32
C ARG A 166 49.31 -9.10 -19.97
N PRO A 167 50.50 -9.17 -19.35
CA PRO A 167 51.73 -8.84 -20.04
C PRO A 167 52.15 -10.02 -20.92
N SER A 168 52.40 -9.76 -22.19
CA SER A 168 53.28 -10.54 -23.07
C SER A 168 53.97 -9.54 -23.99
#